data_AF-A0ABC9P312-F1
#
_entry.id   AF-A0ABC9P312-F1
#
_cell.length_a   1.000
_cell.length_b   1.000
_cell.length_c   1.000
_cell.angle_alpha   90.00
_cell.angle_beta   90.00
_cell.angle_gamma   90.00
#
_symmetry.space_group_name_H-M   'P 1'
#
loop_
_entity.id
_entity.type
_entity.pdbx_description
1 polymer ?
#
loop_
_entity_poly.entity_id
_entity_poly.type
_entity_poly.pdbx_seq_one_letter_code
_entity_poly.pdbx_strand_id
1 'polypeptide(L)'
;TFTQLYGLYHQKEAFNRQAAVLTDDLKNVVTNERKKVYLNTFFKNSTVYANTSRNYPILSKIVPPNDGLYFPNYVWFNTSSNLGVEMAPLKDTDMSKNQKVVSNHFYDIYTNNKEIFVFMK
;
A
#
# COMPACT_ATOMS: atom_id res chain seq x y z
N THR A 1 -2.39 -3.26 26.91
CA THR A 1 -3.81 -3.27 26.50
C THR A 1 -4.27 -1.95 25.90
N PHE A 2 -4.19 -0.79 26.59
CA PHE A 2 -4.63 0.50 26.02
C PHE A 2 -3.73 1.02 24.87
N THR A 3 -2.41 1.06 25.05
CA THR A 3 -1.44 1.53 24.03
C THR A 3 -1.46 0.70 22.74
N GLN A 4 -1.78 -0.60 22.86
CA GLN A 4 -1.90 -1.51 21.72
C GLN A 4 -3.15 -1.21 20.87
N LEU A 5 -4.31 -1.08 21.52
CA LEU A 5 -5.57 -0.73 20.85
C LEU A 5 -5.46 0.63 20.16
N TYR A 6 -4.80 1.59 20.82
CA TYR A 6 -4.55 2.91 20.27
C TYR A 6 -3.63 2.86 19.03
N GLY A 7 -2.52 2.11 19.10
CA GLY A 7 -1.61 1.94 17.95
C GLY A 7 -2.29 1.26 16.75
N LEU A 8 -3.08 0.21 17.00
CA LEU A 8 -3.82 -0.50 15.96
C LEU A 8 -4.88 0.39 15.30
N TYR A 9 -5.61 1.18 16.09
CA TYR A 9 -6.60 2.13 15.58
C TYR A 9 -5.97 3.13 14.60
N HIS A 10 -4.87 3.76 14.98
CA HIS A 10 -4.18 4.73 14.12
C HIS A 10 -3.53 4.08 12.89
N GLN A 11 -3.05 2.84 12.99
CA GLN A 11 -2.58 2.10 11.82
C GLN A 11 -3.70 1.83 10.83
N LYS A 12 -4.85 1.37 11.32
CA LYS A 12 -6.04 1.13 10.50
C LYS A 12 -6.52 2.39 9.80
N GLU A 13 -6.61 3.51 10.53
CA GLU A 13 -7.00 4.80 9.95
C GLU A 13 -6.01 5.27 8.86
N ALA A 14 -4.70 5.18 9.13
CA ALA A 14 -3.68 5.56 8.16
C ALA A 14 -3.71 4.67 6.90
N PHE A 15 -3.97 3.36 7.07
CA PHE A 15 -4.13 2.42 5.98
C PHE A 15 -5.31 2.82 5.10
N ASN A 16 -6.50 2.98 5.70
CA ASN A 16 -7.73 3.26 4.97
C ASN A 16 -7.66 4.57 4.18
N ARG A 17 -7.05 5.61 4.75
CA ARG A 17 -6.85 6.90 4.06
C ARG A 17 -5.97 6.75 2.82
N GLN A 18 -4.81 6.11 2.96
CA GLN A 18 -3.90 5.88 1.83
C GLN A 18 -4.50 4.93 0.80
N ALA A 19 -5.24 3.91 1.24
CA ALA A 19 -5.97 2.99 0.38
C ALA A 19 -7.04 3.70 -0.46
N ALA A 20 -7.79 4.64 0.13
CA ALA A 20 -8.78 5.41 -0.61
C ALA A 20 -8.14 6.26 -1.72
N VAL A 21 -7.03 6.93 -1.42
CA VAL A 21 -6.29 7.74 -2.41
C VAL A 21 -5.74 6.85 -3.53
N LEU A 22 -5.09 5.74 -3.18
CA LEU A 22 -4.56 4.80 -4.18
C LEU A 22 -5.68 4.15 -5.01
N THR A 23 -6.84 3.87 -4.41
CA THR A 23 -8.00 3.34 -5.12
C THR A 23 -8.49 4.32 -6.19
N ASP A 24 -8.57 5.61 -5.84
CA ASP A 24 -9.05 6.65 -6.75
C ASP A 24 -8.14 6.82 -7.96
N ASP A 25 -6.82 6.70 -7.77
CA ASP A 25 -5.87 6.72 -8.88
C ASP A 25 -5.87 5.39 -9.66
N LEU A 26 -5.95 4.25 -8.97
CA LEU A 26 -5.89 2.93 -9.61
C LEU A 26 -7.13 2.63 -10.47
N LYS A 27 -8.32 3.14 -10.12
CA LYS A 27 -9.54 2.90 -10.92
C LYS A 27 -9.40 3.36 -12.38
N ASN A 28 -8.52 4.32 -12.65
CA ASN A 28 -8.29 4.88 -13.99
C ASN A 28 -7.26 4.08 -14.79
N VAL A 29 -6.50 3.18 -14.15
CA VAL A 29 -5.43 2.40 -14.78
C VAL A 29 -5.69 0.90 -14.72
N VAL A 30 -6.48 0.41 -13.78
CA VAL A 30 -6.86 -1.01 -13.71
C VAL A 30 -7.89 -1.30 -14.79
N THR A 31 -7.65 -2.37 -15.55
CA THR A 31 -8.60 -2.88 -16.56
C THR A 31 -8.79 -4.38 -16.37
N ASN A 32 -9.71 -4.99 -17.11
CA ASN A 32 -9.90 -6.44 -17.04
C ASN A 32 -8.64 -7.23 -17.46
N GLU A 33 -7.83 -6.67 -18.35
CA GLU A 33 -6.61 -7.29 -18.87
C GLU A 33 -5.36 -6.90 -18.07
N ARG A 34 -5.43 -5.80 -17.30
CA ARG A 34 -4.35 -5.24 -16.49
C ARG A 34 -4.80 -5.08 -15.04
N LYS A 35 -4.67 -6.17 -14.27
CA LYS A 35 -5.01 -6.22 -12.83
C LYS A 35 -3.80 -6.41 -11.91
N LYS A 36 -2.63 -6.66 -12.48
CA LYS A 36 -1.43 -6.95 -11.69
C LYS A 36 -0.73 -5.66 -11.28
N VAL A 37 -0.62 -5.45 -9.98
CA VAL A 37 -0.05 -4.25 -9.35
C VAL A 37 1.18 -4.64 -8.57
N TYR A 38 2.34 -4.17 -9.01
CA TYR A 38 3.61 -4.38 -8.33
C TYR A 38 3.99 -3.18 -7.48
N LEU A 39 4.48 -3.43 -6.26
CA LEU A 39 4.76 -2.40 -5.26
C LEU A 39 6.17 -2.54 -4.68
N ASN A 40 6.88 -1.43 -4.47
CA ASN A 40 8.19 -1.43 -3.76
C ASN A 40 8.03 -1.60 -2.24
N THR A 41 6.99 -0.99 -1.69
CA THR A 41 6.50 -1.11 -0.31
C THR A 41 5.01 -0.80 -0.33
N PHE A 42 4.31 -1.05 0.76
CA PHE A 42 2.90 -0.74 0.87
C PHE A 42 2.69 0.65 1.49
N PHE A 43 1.74 0.84 2.40
CA PHE A 43 1.43 2.16 2.93
C PHE A 43 2.34 2.58 4.08
N LYS A 44 2.57 3.89 4.24
CA LYS A 44 3.31 4.38 5.40
C LYS A 44 2.57 4.04 6.69
N ASN A 45 3.34 3.63 7.69
CA ASN A 45 2.86 3.49 9.06
C ASN A 45 2.34 4.83 9.59
N SER A 46 1.33 4.80 10.45
CA SER A 46 0.87 6.02 11.12
C SER A 46 1.99 6.62 11.98
N THR A 47 2.07 7.96 12.03
CA THR A 47 3.05 8.67 12.88
C THR A 47 2.88 8.29 14.36
N VAL A 48 1.65 8.07 14.80
CA VAL A 48 1.34 7.64 16.17
C VAL A 48 1.95 6.26 16.44
N TYR A 49 1.72 5.27 15.57
CA TYR A 49 2.34 3.95 15.72
C TYR A 49 3.87 4.05 15.67
N ALA A 50 4.43 4.78 14.70
CA ALA A 50 5.88 4.91 14.54
C ALA A 50 6.53 5.50 15.80
N ASN A 51 5.94 6.54 16.39
CA ASN A 51 6.43 7.15 17.61
C ASN A 51 6.24 6.24 18.83
N THR A 52 5.09 5.59 18.94
CA THR A 52 4.78 4.73 20.10
C THR A 52 5.64 3.46 20.09
N SER A 53 5.85 2.84 18.93
CA SER A 53 6.66 1.62 18.80
C SER A 53 8.14 1.83 19.09
N ARG A 54 8.66 3.06 18.92
CA ARG A 54 10.02 3.42 19.36
C ARG A 54 10.17 3.32 20.89
N ASN A 55 9.15 3.77 21.62
CA ASN A 55 9.14 3.76 23.08
C ASN A 55 8.70 2.41 23.66
N TYR A 56 7.90 1.64 22.90
CA TYR A 56 7.38 0.34 23.29
C TYR A 56 7.61 -0.69 22.17
N PRO A 57 8.83 -1.26 22.05
CA PRO A 57 9.18 -2.18 20.96
C PRO A 57 8.29 -3.43 20.87
N ILE A 58 7.63 -3.82 21.96
CA ILE A 58 6.64 -4.90 21.95
C ILE A 58 5.47 -4.65 20.98
N LEU A 59 5.18 -3.39 20.68
CA LEU A 59 4.09 -3.03 19.76
C LEU A 59 4.35 -3.51 18.33
N SER A 60 5.60 -3.51 17.85
CA SER A 60 5.91 -3.97 16.49
C SER A 60 5.73 -5.47 16.31
N LYS A 61 5.66 -6.24 17.42
CA LYS A 61 5.37 -7.68 17.40
C LYS A 61 3.88 -7.99 17.34
N ILE A 62 3.02 -7.01 17.63
CA ILE A 62 1.57 -7.24 17.84
C ILE A 62 0.74 -6.46 16.83
N VAL A 63 1.13 -5.22 16.54
CA VAL A 63 0.46 -4.38 15.55
C VAL A 63 1.19 -4.52 14.23
N PRO A 64 0.55 -5.08 13.19
CA PRO A 64 1.17 -5.26 11.90
C PRO A 64 1.57 -3.92 11.28
N PRO A 65 2.72 -3.84 10.59
CA PRO A 65 3.08 -2.64 9.87
C PRO A 65 2.28 -2.53 8.57
N ASN A 66 1.95 -1.29 8.21
CA ASN A 66 1.23 -0.95 6.99
C ASN A 66 2.12 -1.02 5.75
N ASP A 67 3.45 -0.94 5.91
CA ASP A 67 4.44 -0.90 4.82
C ASP A 67 4.78 -2.29 4.27
N GLY A 68 4.37 -3.34 4.99
CA GLY A 68 4.64 -4.71 4.63
C GLY A 68 3.89 -5.15 3.37
N LEU A 69 4.61 -5.85 2.50
CA LEU A 69 4.11 -6.45 1.26
C LEU A 69 3.73 -7.92 1.46
N TYR A 70 2.63 -8.16 2.18
CA TYR A 70 2.17 -9.51 2.55
C TYR A 70 0.64 -9.62 2.46
N PHE A 71 0.17 -10.88 2.38
CA PHE A 71 -1.20 -11.24 2.02
C PHE A 71 -2.32 -10.47 2.77
N PRO A 72 -2.30 -10.33 4.11
CA PRO A 72 -3.26 -9.50 4.85
C PRO A 72 -3.45 -8.08 4.33
N ASN A 73 -2.37 -7.35 3.99
CA ASN A 73 -2.47 -5.97 3.49
C ASN A 73 -3.13 -5.95 2.10
N TYR A 74 -2.83 -6.93 1.25
CA TYR A 74 -3.45 -7.05 -0.07
C TYR A 74 -4.95 -7.37 0.01
N VAL A 75 -5.32 -8.30 0.90
CA VAL A 75 -6.71 -8.68 1.15
C VAL A 75 -7.50 -7.48 1.66
N TRP A 76 -6.94 -6.75 2.64
CA TRP A 76 -7.59 -5.55 3.16
C TRP A 76 -7.82 -4.54 2.04
N PHE A 77 -6.76 -4.19 1.29
CA PHE A 77 -6.87 -3.21 0.22
C PHE A 77 -7.93 -3.61 -0.82
N ASN A 78 -7.94 -4.88 -1.26
CA ASN A 78 -8.93 -5.36 -2.22
C ASN A 78 -10.35 -5.32 -1.66
N THR A 79 -10.52 -5.66 -0.39
CA THR A 79 -11.82 -5.59 0.30
C THR A 79 -12.33 -4.16 0.37
N SER A 80 -11.45 -3.18 0.63
CA SER A 80 -11.84 -1.76 0.72
C SER A 80 -12.01 -1.08 -0.64
N SER A 81 -11.22 -1.47 -1.64
CA SER A 81 -11.16 -0.79 -2.95
C SER A 81 -12.15 -1.36 -3.97
N ASN A 82 -12.52 -2.64 -3.83
CA ASN A 82 -13.33 -3.39 -4.79
C ASN A 82 -12.75 -3.41 -6.23
N LEU A 83 -11.44 -3.18 -6.39
CA LEU A 83 -10.77 -3.19 -7.70
C LEU A 83 -10.40 -4.60 -8.18
N GLY A 84 -10.31 -5.57 -7.26
CA GLY A 84 -9.96 -6.96 -7.58
C GLY A 84 -8.57 -7.10 -8.21
N VAL A 85 -7.59 -6.33 -7.70
CA VAL A 85 -6.22 -6.32 -8.21
C VAL A 85 -5.39 -7.45 -7.62
N GLU A 86 -4.46 -7.99 -8.41
CA GLU A 86 -3.44 -8.91 -7.92
C GLU A 86 -2.22 -8.11 -7.50
N MET A 87 -2.01 -7.96 -6.20
CA MET A 87 -0.88 -7.23 -5.65
C MET A 87 0.32 -8.14 -5.41
N ALA A 88 1.51 -7.66 -5.77
CA ALA A 88 2.76 -8.38 -5.54
C ALA A 88 3.93 -7.41 -5.26
N PRO A 89 5.00 -7.86 -4.60
CA PRO A 89 6.23 -7.10 -4.52
C PRO A 89 6.83 -6.87 -5.92
N LEU A 90 7.52 -5.74 -6.11
CA LEU A 90 8.30 -5.49 -7.31
C LEU A 90 9.24 -6.66 -7.60
N LYS A 91 9.28 -7.04 -8.87
CA LYS A 91 10.29 -7.93 -9.42
C LYS A 91 11.35 -7.08 -10.11
N ASP A 92 12.52 -7.65 -10.32
CA ASP A 92 13.57 -7.03 -11.11
C ASP A 92 13.05 -6.84 -12.55
N THR A 93 12.55 -5.63 -12.83
CA THR A 93 11.78 -5.31 -14.02
C THR A 93 12.43 -4.13 -14.71
N ASP A 94 12.70 -4.27 -16.01
CA ASP A 94 13.17 -3.17 -16.83
C ASP A 94 12.06 -2.10 -16.95
N MET A 95 12.29 -0.98 -16.27
CA MET A 95 11.35 0.15 -16.23
C MET A 95 11.42 1.03 -17.48
N SER A 96 12.36 0.79 -18.42
CA SER A 96 12.56 1.64 -19.60
C SER A 96 11.33 1.72 -20.52
N LYS A 97 10.47 0.69 -20.50
CA LYS A 97 9.25 0.59 -21.31
C LYS A 97 7.99 1.04 -20.59
N ASN A 98 8.09 1.47 -19.33
CA ASN A 98 6.94 1.79 -18.50
C ASN A 98 6.69 3.30 -18.50
N GLN A 99 5.45 3.69 -18.79
CA GLN A 99 5.05 5.09 -18.82
C GLN A 99 4.55 5.52 -17.44
N LYS A 100 5.06 6.64 -16.92
CA LYS A 100 4.50 7.29 -15.72
C LYS A 100 3.15 7.91 -16.08
N VAL A 101 2.11 7.52 -15.35
CA VAL A 101 0.72 7.98 -15.58
C VAL A 101 0.13 8.77 -14.41
N VAL A 102 0.63 8.53 -13.20
CA VAL A 102 0.27 9.31 -12.00
C VAL A 102 1.55 9.66 -11.25
N SER A 103 1.61 10.87 -10.70
CA SER A 103 2.65 11.31 -9.79
C SER A 103 2.05 12.25 -8.75
N ASN A 104 2.14 11.88 -7.48
CA ASN A 104 1.66 12.71 -6.37
C ASN A 104 2.65 12.64 -5.19
N HIS A 105 2.28 13.21 -4.04
CA HIS A 105 3.12 13.22 -2.85
C HIS A 105 3.38 11.82 -2.26
N PHE A 106 2.45 10.87 -2.44
CA PHE A 106 2.51 9.54 -1.84
C PHE A 106 3.24 8.53 -2.72
N TYR A 107 3.08 8.62 -4.04
CA TYR A 107 3.64 7.63 -4.97
C TYR A 107 3.75 8.14 -6.41
N ASP A 108 4.44 7.35 -7.22
CA ASP A 108 4.37 7.39 -8.68
C ASP A 108 3.74 6.07 -9.19
N ILE A 109 2.84 6.16 -10.17
CA ILE A 109 2.29 5.00 -10.88
C ILE A 109 2.84 4.98 -12.30
N TYR A 110 3.39 3.83 -12.68
CA TYR A 110 3.81 3.52 -14.03
C TYR A 110 2.97 2.38 -14.57
N THR A 111 2.76 2.36 -15.88
CA THR A 111 2.04 1.28 -16.53
C THR A 111 2.72 0.87 -17.82
N ASN A 112 2.52 -0.40 -18.19
CA ASN A 112 2.68 -0.88 -19.54
C ASN A 112 1.38 -1.57 -19.97
N ASN A 113 1.40 -2.30 -21.09
CA ASN A 113 0.21 -2.95 -21.64
C ASN A 113 -0.38 -4.04 -20.72
N LYS A 114 0.38 -4.59 -19.77
CA LYS A 114 -0.03 -5.75 -18.96
C LYS A 114 0.00 -5.51 -17.45
N GLU A 115 0.84 -4.59 -16.99
CA GLU A 115 1.22 -4.47 -15.59
C GLU A 115 1.18 -3.02 -15.13
N ILE A 116 0.92 -2.85 -13.83
CA ILE A 116 0.92 -1.59 -13.11
C ILE A 116 2.03 -1.65 -12.07
N PHE A 117 2.80 -0.59 -11.94
CA PHE A 117 3.89 -0.48 -10.98
C PHE A 117 3.68 0.76 -10.13
N VAL A 118 3.62 0.58 -8.82
CA VAL A 118 3.41 1.64 -7.85
C VAL A 118 4.68 1.78 -7.02
N PHE A 119 5.30 2.95 -7.10
CA PHE A 119 6.49 3.30 -6.33
C PHE A 119 6.08 4.30 -5.24
N MET A 120 5.93 3.78 -4.03
CA MET A 120 5.65 4.56 -2.83
C MET A 120 6.88 5.41 -2.44
N LYS A 121 6.63 6.66 -2.05
CA LYS A 121 7.60 7.67 -1.59
C LYS A 121 7.54 7.82 -0.07
#